data_AF-A0A7C2UCB2-F1
#
_entry.id   AF-A0A7C2UCB2-F1
#
_cell.length_a   1.000
_cell.length_b   1.000
_cell.length_c   1.000
_cell.angle_alpha   90.00
_cell.angle_beta   90.00
_cell.angle_gamma   90.00
#
_symmetry.space_group_name_H-M   'P 1'
#
loop_
_entity.id
_entity.type
_entity.pdbx_description
1 polymer ?
#
loop_
_entity_poly.entity_id
_entity_poly.type
_entity_poly.pdbx_seq_one_letter_code
_entity_poly.pdbx_strand_id
1 'polypeptide(L)'
;MNTHPHLRAYLAGIAVPTFLTPLGVAAFAIARFGFGIPVPIERVVIFPLALLPILWGAWNVLYFMLGQRLRLPFGFHGSLFFVVFGPIGYSLAHLVLDLSFFPSGFFGVMIPSGLLAYYLIWKYLVAYFNRLLGLA
;
A
#
# COMPACT_ATOMS: atom_id res chain seq x y z
N MET A 1 -25.97 -7.59 -9.01
CA MET A 1 -24.51 -7.65 -8.73
C MET A 1 -24.17 -7.65 -7.23
N ASN A 2 -25.05 -8.11 -6.33
CA ASN A 2 -24.86 -8.01 -4.86
C ASN A 2 -24.25 -9.25 -4.19
N THR A 3 -23.82 -10.25 -4.96
CA THR A 3 -23.57 -11.59 -4.43
C THR A 3 -22.21 -11.75 -3.72
N HIS A 4 -21.26 -10.82 -3.91
CA HIS A 4 -19.89 -10.98 -3.40
C HIS A 4 -19.29 -9.69 -2.80
N PRO A 5 -19.73 -9.27 -1.59
CA PRO A 5 -19.25 -8.03 -0.96
C PRO A 5 -17.74 -8.05 -0.67
N HIS A 6 -17.19 -9.18 -0.22
CA HIS A 6 -15.75 -9.30 0.05
C HIS A 6 -14.92 -9.25 -1.23
N LEU A 7 -15.38 -9.86 -2.32
CA LEU A 7 -14.68 -9.75 -3.62
C LEU A 7 -14.68 -8.32 -4.12
N ARG A 8 -15.81 -7.61 -4.04
CA ARG A 8 -15.89 -6.18 -4.39
C ARG A 8 -14.94 -5.34 -3.54
N ALA A 9 -14.83 -5.63 -2.24
CA ALA A 9 -13.94 -4.91 -1.34
C ALA A 9 -12.48 -5.18 -1.71
N TYR A 10 -12.14 -6.43 -2.01
CA TYR A 10 -10.82 -6.79 -2.51
C TYR A 10 -10.49 -6.02 -3.79
N LEU A 11 -11.39 -6.01 -4.77
CA LEU A 11 -11.22 -5.30 -6.05
C LEU A 11 -11.06 -3.78 -5.87
N ALA A 12 -11.84 -3.15 -4.98
CA ALA A 12 -11.65 -1.74 -4.65
C ALA A 12 -10.29 -1.46 -3.98
N GLY A 13 -9.84 -2.38 -3.12
CA GLY A 13 -8.57 -2.24 -2.40
C GLY A 13 -7.36 -2.34 -3.33
N ILE A 14 -7.37 -3.26 -4.30
CA ILE A 14 -6.25 -3.43 -5.24
C ILE A 14 -6.18 -2.33 -6.30
N ALA A 15 -7.26 -1.60 -6.57
CA ALA A 15 -7.33 -0.64 -7.68
C ALA A 15 -6.22 0.43 -7.65
N VAL A 16 -6.00 1.04 -6.48
CA VAL A 16 -4.97 2.08 -6.30
C VAL A 16 -3.55 1.52 -6.50
N PRO A 17 -3.10 0.49 -5.78
CA PRO A 17 -1.76 -0.05 -5.99
C PRO A 17 -1.58 -0.63 -7.40
N THR A 18 -2.58 -1.28 -7.99
CA THR A 18 -2.49 -1.74 -9.39
C THR A 18 -2.22 -0.59 -10.36
N PHE A 19 -2.78 0.60 -10.13
CA PHE A 19 -2.48 1.79 -10.93
C PHE A 19 -1.09 2.38 -10.66
N LEU A 20 -0.66 2.40 -9.39
CA LEU A 20 0.64 2.97 -8.99
C LEU A 20 1.82 2.06 -9.36
N THR A 21 1.60 0.75 -9.41
CA THR A 21 2.64 -0.25 -9.66
C THR A 21 3.38 -0.02 -10.98
N PRO A 22 2.73 0.18 -12.15
CA PRO A 22 3.39 0.55 -13.40
C PRO A 22 4.20 1.85 -13.30
N LEU A 23 3.71 2.85 -12.57
CA LEU A 23 4.43 4.11 -12.34
C LEU A 23 5.71 3.88 -11.53
N GLY A 24 5.64 3.00 -10.52
CA GLY A 24 6.81 2.57 -9.76
C GLY A 24 7.85 1.84 -10.62
N VAL A 25 7.40 0.95 -11.52
CA VAL A 25 8.28 0.28 -12.50
C VAL A 25 8.93 1.27 -13.45
N ALA A 26 8.17 2.25 -13.95
CA ALA A 26 8.70 3.27 -14.84
C ALA A 26 9.75 4.15 -14.14
N ALA A 27 9.45 4.63 -12.92
CA ALA A 27 10.40 5.40 -12.12
C ALA A 27 11.67 4.59 -11.83
N PHE A 28 11.52 3.31 -11.51
CA PHE A 28 12.63 2.39 -11.32
C PHE A 28 13.48 2.24 -12.59
N ALA A 29 12.84 2.01 -13.75
CA ALA A 29 13.53 1.83 -15.03
C ALA A 29 14.33 3.08 -15.40
N ILE A 30 13.77 4.27 -15.17
CA ILE A 30 14.46 5.55 -15.38
C ILE A 30 15.67 5.67 -14.43
N ALA A 31 15.51 5.37 -13.14
CA ALA A 31 16.62 5.40 -12.18
C ALA A 31 17.76 4.44 -12.56
N ARG A 32 17.42 3.22 -12.97
CA ARG A 32 18.40 2.18 -13.31
C ARG A 32 19.07 2.41 -14.65
N PHE A 33 18.29 2.62 -15.72
CA PHE A 33 18.79 2.67 -17.09
C PHE A 33 19.10 4.09 -17.55
N GLY A 34 18.37 5.10 -17.06
CA GLY A 34 18.61 6.50 -17.38
C GLY A 34 19.74 7.13 -16.54
N PHE A 35 19.78 6.80 -15.23
CA PHE A 35 20.75 7.40 -14.29
C PHE A 35 21.83 6.42 -13.79
N GLY A 36 21.80 5.15 -14.21
CA GLY A 36 22.83 4.16 -13.85
C GLY A 36 22.83 3.73 -12.38
N ILE A 37 21.79 4.06 -11.60
CA ILE A 37 21.75 3.77 -10.17
C ILE A 37 21.72 2.23 -9.96
N PRO A 38 22.65 1.65 -9.18
CA PRO A 38 22.73 0.21 -8.97
C PRO A 38 21.68 -0.25 -7.95
N VAL A 39 20.41 -0.31 -8.38
CA VAL A 39 19.33 -0.85 -7.55
C VAL A 39 19.12 -2.33 -7.87
N PRO A 40 19.16 -3.25 -6.88
CA PRO A 40 19.02 -4.68 -7.12
C PRO A 40 17.57 -5.04 -7.52
N ILE A 41 17.38 -5.33 -8.82
CA ILE A 41 16.06 -5.58 -9.43
C ILE A 41 15.35 -6.73 -8.73
N GLU A 42 16.00 -7.88 -8.53
CA GLU A 42 15.32 -9.07 -8.00
C GLU A 42 14.78 -8.85 -6.58
N ARG A 43 15.40 -7.93 -5.83
CA ARG A 43 15.08 -7.68 -4.42
C ARG A 43 14.08 -6.56 -4.22
N VAL A 44 14.18 -5.49 -5.03
CA VAL A 44 13.34 -4.29 -4.89
C VAL A 44 12.05 -4.38 -5.67
N VAL A 45 11.99 -5.16 -6.75
CA VAL A 45 10.84 -5.20 -7.66
C VAL A 45 9.80 -6.24 -7.20
N ILE A 46 10.22 -7.42 -6.74
CA ILE A 46 9.28 -8.49 -6.36
C ILE A 46 8.41 -8.08 -5.16
N PHE A 47 8.98 -7.39 -4.18
CA PHE A 47 8.28 -7.08 -2.92
C PHE A 47 7.14 -6.04 -3.09
N PRO A 48 7.32 -4.89 -3.75
CA PRO A 48 6.24 -3.93 -3.99
C PRO A 48 5.22 -4.41 -5.03
N LEU A 49 5.66 -5.05 -6.11
CA LEU A 49 4.78 -5.32 -7.25
C LEU A 49 3.77 -6.44 -7.00
N ALA A 50 4.16 -7.49 -6.30
CA ALA A 50 3.29 -8.63 -6.05
C ALA A 50 2.54 -8.51 -4.72
N LEU A 51 3.23 -8.15 -3.64
CA LEU A 51 2.65 -8.21 -2.30
C LEU A 51 1.78 -7.01 -1.95
N LEU A 52 2.18 -5.78 -2.34
CA LEU A 52 1.41 -4.59 -1.95
C LEU A 52 -0.04 -4.62 -2.47
N PRO A 53 -0.33 -4.94 -3.75
CA PRO A 53 -1.71 -5.01 -4.21
C PRO A 53 -2.53 -6.03 -3.43
N ILE A 54 -1.99 -7.22 -3.20
CA ILE A 54 -2.67 -8.30 -2.47
C ILE A 54 -2.99 -7.87 -1.04
N LEU A 55 -2.01 -7.27 -0.34
CA LEU A 55 -2.16 -6.80 1.03
C LEU A 55 -3.18 -5.66 1.12
N TRP A 56 -3.20 -4.73 0.17
CA TRP A 56 -4.19 -3.66 0.11
C TRP A 56 -5.61 -4.18 -0.09
N GLY A 57 -5.78 -5.13 -1.02
CA GLY A 57 -7.06 -5.81 -1.24
C GLY A 57 -7.55 -6.50 0.04
N ALA A 58 -6.69 -7.30 0.66
CA ALA A 58 -6.99 -8.00 1.91
C ALA A 58 -7.30 -7.03 3.07
N TRP A 59 -6.56 -5.94 3.18
CA TRP A 59 -6.78 -4.92 4.21
C TRP A 59 -8.11 -4.20 4.06
N ASN A 60 -8.56 -3.96 2.83
CA ASN A 60 -9.87 -3.39 2.57
C ASN A 60 -10.98 -4.40 2.91
N VAL A 61 -10.81 -5.69 2.58
CA VAL A 61 -11.74 -6.75 3.03
C VAL A 61 -11.85 -6.79 4.55
N LEU A 62 -10.72 -6.70 5.25
CA LEU A 62 -10.66 -6.70 6.71
C LEU A 62 -11.47 -5.55 7.32
N TYR A 63 -11.46 -4.36 6.70
CA TYR A 63 -12.31 -3.24 7.14
C TYR A 63 -13.80 -3.60 7.11
N PHE A 64 -14.27 -4.27 6.05
CA PHE A 64 -15.69 -4.64 5.98
C PHE A 64 -16.03 -5.82 6.90
N MET A 65 -15.07 -6.66 7.25
CA MET A 65 -15.26 -7.73 8.24
C MET A 65 -15.29 -7.20 9.68
N LEU A 66 -14.43 -6.24 10.03
CA LEU A 66 -14.22 -5.78 11.40
C LEU A 66 -14.72 -4.34 11.65
N GLY A 67 -14.46 -3.44 10.72
CA GLY A 67 -14.67 -1.99 10.85
C GLY A 67 -16.14 -1.58 10.97
N GLN A 68 -17.07 -2.31 10.34
CA GLN A 68 -18.52 -2.06 10.54
C GLN A 68 -18.96 -2.26 11.99
N ARG A 69 -18.32 -3.18 12.72
CA ARG A 69 -18.60 -3.42 14.15
C ARG A 69 -17.92 -2.39 15.07
N LEU A 70 -16.76 -1.88 14.65
CA LEU A 70 -15.92 -0.98 15.45
C LEU A 70 -16.14 0.52 15.16
N ARG A 71 -17.00 0.88 14.19
CA ARG A 71 -17.28 2.27 13.76
C ARG A 71 -16.02 3.11 13.47
N LEU A 72 -14.94 2.45 13.04
CA LEU A 72 -13.67 3.09 12.71
C LEU A 72 -13.80 3.95 11.45
N PRO A 73 -13.32 5.20 11.44
CA PRO A 73 -13.25 5.99 10.20
C PRO A 73 -12.38 5.28 9.16
N PHE A 74 -12.86 5.16 7.93
CA PHE A 74 -12.19 4.39 6.88
C PHE A 74 -10.75 4.84 6.59
N GLY A 75 -10.52 6.16 6.54
CA GLY A 75 -9.16 6.71 6.36
C GLY A 75 -8.21 6.32 7.49
N PHE A 76 -8.72 6.24 8.74
CA PHE A 76 -7.92 5.84 9.89
C PHE A 76 -7.53 4.36 9.81
N HIS A 77 -8.49 3.48 9.48
CA HIS A 77 -8.19 2.08 9.17
C HIS A 77 -7.13 1.94 8.07
N GLY A 78 -7.25 2.76 7.02
CA GLY A 78 -6.27 2.84 5.96
C GLY A 78 -4.86 3.20 6.43
N SER A 79 -4.73 4.23 7.27
CA SER A 79 -3.43 4.64 7.83
C SER A 79 -2.79 3.59 8.74
N LEU A 80 -3.58 2.74 9.40
CA LEU A 80 -3.04 1.62 10.19
C LEU A 80 -2.29 0.61 9.32
N PHE A 81 -2.60 0.53 8.01
CA PHE A 81 -1.79 -0.27 7.08
C PHE A 81 -0.32 0.12 7.14
N PHE A 82 -0.02 1.43 7.11
CA PHE A 82 1.35 1.92 7.16
C PHE A 82 2.02 1.61 8.50
N VAL A 83 1.28 1.69 9.60
CA VAL A 83 1.79 1.35 10.95
C VAL A 83 2.13 -0.14 11.06
N VAL A 84 1.32 -1.01 10.48
CA VAL A 84 1.51 -2.47 10.56
C VAL A 84 2.54 -2.94 9.55
N PHE A 85 2.33 -2.63 8.26
CA PHE A 85 3.14 -3.17 7.18
C PHE A 85 4.40 -2.34 6.90
N GLY A 86 4.49 -1.09 7.36
CA GLY A 86 5.70 -0.28 7.25
C GLY A 86 6.89 -0.91 7.98
N PRO A 87 6.79 -1.20 9.29
CA PRO A 87 7.86 -1.88 10.04
C PRO A 87 8.17 -3.29 9.51
N ILE A 88 7.16 -4.05 9.09
CA ILE A 88 7.34 -5.39 8.50
C ILE A 88 8.12 -5.28 7.19
N GLY A 89 7.72 -4.36 6.31
CA GLY A 89 8.39 -4.13 5.03
C GLY A 89 9.82 -3.62 5.22
N TYR A 90 10.05 -2.71 6.18
CA TYR A 90 11.39 -2.26 6.54
C TYR A 90 12.26 -3.41 7.06
N SER A 91 11.73 -4.22 7.98
CA SER A 91 12.45 -5.35 8.56
C SER A 91 12.80 -6.38 7.49
N LEU A 92 11.88 -6.68 6.57
CA LEU A 92 12.16 -7.59 5.46
C LEU A 92 13.21 -7.01 4.51
N ALA A 93 13.11 -5.72 4.20
CA ALA A 93 14.08 -5.04 3.35
C ALA A 93 15.49 -5.10 3.95
N HIS A 94 15.65 -4.81 5.24
CA HIS A 94 16.96 -4.87 5.91
C HIS A 94 17.45 -6.30 6.16
N LEU A 95 16.62 -7.16 6.76
CA LEU A 95 17.07 -8.45 7.29
C LEU A 95 17.14 -9.55 6.23
N VAL A 96 16.32 -9.47 5.19
CA VAL A 96 16.20 -10.54 4.18
C VAL A 96 16.73 -10.11 2.83
N LEU A 97 16.53 -8.84 2.46
CA LEU A 97 16.88 -8.33 1.14
C LEU A 97 18.20 -7.53 1.13
N ASP A 98 18.79 -7.28 2.30
CA ASP A 98 20.05 -6.54 2.50
C ASP A 98 19.99 -5.13 1.86
N LEU A 99 18.85 -4.45 2.05
CA LEU A 99 18.56 -3.13 1.51
C LEU A 99 18.69 -2.07 2.61
N SER A 100 19.86 -1.45 2.70
CA SER A 100 20.23 -0.47 3.74
C SER A 100 20.20 0.98 3.23
N PHE A 101 19.04 1.41 2.70
CA PHE A 101 18.91 2.71 2.01
C PHE A 101 18.51 3.90 2.89
N PHE A 102 18.11 3.72 4.15
CA PHE A 102 17.42 4.76 4.92
C PHE A 102 18.23 5.26 6.13
N PRO A 103 18.73 6.51 6.11
CA PRO A 103 19.35 7.15 7.27
C PRO A 103 18.36 7.29 8.44
N SER A 104 18.84 7.27 9.68
CA SER A 104 18.00 7.35 10.89
C SER A 104 17.08 8.59 10.94
N GLY A 105 17.51 9.74 10.42
CA GLY A 105 16.70 10.96 10.32
C GLY A 105 15.54 10.88 9.30
N PHE A 106 15.59 9.91 8.38
CA PHE A 106 14.56 9.71 7.36
C PHE A 106 13.20 9.33 7.95
N PHE A 107 13.19 8.60 9.07
CA PHE A 107 11.97 8.15 9.74
C PHE A 107 11.14 9.28 10.36
N GLY A 108 11.79 10.31 10.90
CA GLY A 108 11.10 11.42 11.58
C GLY A 108 10.14 12.19 10.67
N VAL A 109 10.47 12.31 9.38
CA VAL A 109 9.62 12.98 8.38
C VAL A 109 8.73 11.98 7.63
N MET A 110 9.24 10.79 7.32
CA MET A 110 8.52 9.81 6.52
C MET A 110 7.36 9.15 7.26
N ILE A 111 7.46 8.95 8.57
CA ILE A 111 6.36 8.37 9.34
C ILE A 111 5.13 9.28 9.32
N PRO A 112 5.19 10.56 9.73
CA PRO A 112 4.01 11.43 9.71
C PRO A 112 3.50 11.67 8.28
N SER A 113 4.41 11.84 7.32
CA SER A 113 4.03 12.04 5.91
C SER A 113 3.35 10.80 5.32
N GLY A 114 3.88 9.60 5.62
CA GLY A 114 3.32 8.33 5.20
C GLY A 114 1.96 8.07 5.81
N LEU A 115 1.78 8.35 7.11
CA LEU A 115 0.49 8.25 7.78
C LEU A 115 -0.56 9.18 7.15
N LEU A 116 -0.18 10.45 6.89
CA LEU A 116 -1.07 11.41 6.25
C LEU A 116 -1.43 10.96 4.82
N ALA A 117 -0.43 10.56 4.03
CA ALA A 117 -0.64 10.09 2.67
C ALA A 117 -1.58 8.88 2.63
N TYR A 118 -1.32 7.87 3.47
CA TYR A 118 -2.19 6.70 3.58
C TYR A 118 -3.60 7.09 4.03
N TYR A 119 -3.72 7.94 5.05
CA TYR A 119 -5.04 8.42 5.49
C TYR A 119 -5.84 9.02 4.33
N LEU A 120 -5.22 9.91 3.55
CA LEU A 120 -5.88 10.60 2.43
C LEU A 120 -6.20 9.64 1.28
N ILE A 121 -5.27 8.77 0.90
CA ILE A 121 -5.48 7.79 -0.18
C ILE A 121 -6.65 6.87 0.16
N TRP A 122 -6.69 6.35 1.37
CA TRP A 122 -7.78 5.49 1.80
C TRP A 122 -9.10 6.26 1.91
N LYS A 123 -9.09 7.44 2.55
CA LYS A 123 -10.28 8.27 2.72
C LYS A 123 -10.93 8.69 1.40
N TYR A 124 -10.14 9.01 0.39
CA TYR A 124 -10.65 9.57 -0.86
C TYR A 124 -10.65 8.58 -2.01
N LEU A 125 -9.52 7.94 -2.32
CA LEU A 125 -9.39 7.07 -3.49
C LEU A 125 -10.02 5.69 -3.26
N VAL A 126 -9.59 4.96 -2.22
CA VAL A 126 -10.13 3.62 -1.96
C VAL A 126 -11.62 3.71 -1.58
N ALA A 127 -12.01 4.73 -0.82
CA ALA A 127 -13.41 4.96 -0.49
C ALA A 127 -14.26 5.25 -1.74
N TYR A 128 -13.71 5.96 -2.73
CA TYR A 128 -14.38 6.18 -4.01
C TYR A 128 -14.64 4.87 -4.74
N PHE A 129 -13.64 3.98 -4.84
CA PHE A 129 -13.83 2.67 -5.45
C PHE A 129 -14.82 1.78 -4.67
N ASN A 130 -14.80 1.84 -3.33
CA ASN A 130 -15.79 1.16 -2.50
C ASN A 130 -17.22 1.65 -2.79
N ARG A 131 -17.44 2.96 -2.96
CA ARG A 131 -18.75 3.53 -3.32
C ARG A 131 -19.18 3.14 -4.75
N LEU A 132 -18.26 3.20 -5.71
CA LEU A 132 -18.50 2.80 -7.10
C LEU A 132 -18.89 1.33 -7.18
N LEU A 133 -18.24 0.50 -6.38
CA LEU A 133 -18.58 -0.91 -6.20
C LEU A 133 -19.64 -1.11 -5.12
N GLY A 134 -20.46 -0.12 -4.73
CA GLY A 134 -21.63 -0.22 -3.85
C GLY A 134 -21.44 -0.90 -2.48
N LEU A 135 -20.28 -0.69 -1.85
CA LEU A 135 -19.95 -1.17 -0.49
C LEU A 135 -20.07 -0.09 0.59
N ALA A 136 -20.22 1.17 0.18
CA ALA A 136 -20.28 2.33 1.05
C ALA A 136 -21.31 3.33 0.53
#